data_AF-A0A9P6X261-F1
#
_entry.id   AF-A0A9P6X261-F1
#
_cell.length_a   1.000
_cell.length_b   1.000
_cell.length_c   1.000
_cell.angle_alpha   90.00
_cell.angle_beta   90.00
_cell.angle_gamma   90.00
#
_symmetry.space_group_name_H-M   'P 1'
#
loop_
_entity.id
_entity.type
_entity.pdbx_description
1 polymer ?
#
loop_
_entity_poly.entity_id
_entity_poly.type
_entity_poly.pdbx_seq_one_letter_code
_entity_poly.pdbx_strand_id
1 'polypeptide(L)'
;MHSFFSLGIYPDYYQCLIACAKPETLGSLQLDSTEDVFRSLQAALYCFTRSIPDGQEPDYFKKIMMDLVLQGGNAESNATTAGALLGARLGYSQLPTEWVVGMKRWEWLEDRVDEFIALF
;
A
#
# COMPACT_ATOMS: atom_id res chain seq x y z
N MET A 1 8.88 -43.94 15.21
CA MET A 1 9.75 -43.22 16.15
C MET A 1 10.35 -42.04 15.39
N HIS A 2 9.83 -40.86 15.71
CA HIS A 2 10.06 -39.47 15.28
C HIS A 2 11.29 -39.06 14.44
N SER A 3 11.00 -38.20 13.43
CA SER A 3 11.65 -36.90 13.13
C SER A 3 11.09 -36.40 11.79
N PHE A 4 10.00 -35.62 11.66
CA PHE A 4 9.62 -34.27 12.12
C PHE A 4 10.59 -33.13 11.73
N PHE A 5 10.19 -32.40 10.68
CA PHE A 5 10.54 -31.02 10.28
C PHE A 5 11.99 -30.68 9.89
N SER A 6 12.27 -30.74 8.59
CA SER A 6 13.23 -29.83 7.94
C SER A 6 12.46 -28.61 7.41
N LEU A 7 12.24 -27.61 8.27
CA LEU A 7 11.74 -26.27 7.91
C LEU A 7 12.96 -25.36 7.71
N GLY A 8 13.55 -25.40 6.52
CA GLY A 8 14.78 -24.66 6.19
C GLY A 8 14.61 -23.41 5.32
N ILE A 9 13.39 -22.87 5.16
CA ILE A 9 13.12 -21.76 4.21
C ILE A 9 12.67 -20.45 4.89
N TYR A 10 12.45 -20.42 6.21
CA TYR A 10 11.74 -19.32 6.89
C TYR A 10 12.49 -18.39 7.88
N PRO A 11 13.83 -18.38 8.06
CA PRO A 11 14.46 -17.36 8.91
C PRO A 11 14.37 -15.94 8.33
N ASP A 12 14.51 -15.82 7.00
CA ASP A 12 14.68 -14.51 6.35
C ASP A 12 13.35 -13.76 6.20
N TYR A 13 12.25 -14.46 5.91
CA TYR A 13 10.93 -13.84 5.68
C TYR A 13 10.42 -13.05 6.91
N TYR A 14 10.60 -13.62 8.10
CA TYR A 14 10.19 -12.96 9.35
C TYR A 14 11.03 -11.71 9.64
N GLN A 15 12.33 -11.76 9.36
CA GLN A 15 13.22 -10.61 9.51
C GLN A 15 12.87 -9.50 8.50
N CYS A 16 12.58 -9.87 7.25
CA CYS A 16 12.08 -8.94 6.23
C CYS A 16 10.78 -8.26 6.68
N LEU A 17 9.80 -9.03 7.19
CA LEU A 17 8.55 -8.48 7.73
C LEU A 17 8.80 -7.45 8.85
N ILE A 18 9.68 -7.77 9.82
CA ILE A 18 10.01 -6.84 10.92
C ILE A 18 10.70 -5.59 10.38
N ALA A 19 11.65 -5.73 9.46
CA ALA A 19 12.34 -4.60 8.84
C ALA A 19 11.36 -3.66 8.12
N CYS A 20 10.29 -4.22 7.53
CA CYS A 20 9.25 -3.43 6.87
C CYS A 20 8.27 -2.76 7.82
N ALA A 21 8.17 -3.20 9.09
CA ALA A 21 7.12 -2.77 10.01
C ALA A 21 7.28 -1.33 10.54
N LYS A 22 8.49 -0.75 10.45
CA LYS A 22 8.78 0.62 10.95
C LYS A 22 9.57 1.45 9.93
N PRO A 23 8.94 1.91 8.85
CA PRO A 23 9.60 2.80 7.91
C PRO A 23 9.68 4.23 8.47
N GLU A 24 10.90 4.73 8.68
CA GLU A 24 11.14 6.06 9.24
C GLU A 24 10.99 7.16 8.17
N THR A 25 11.60 6.95 7.00
CA THR A 25 11.64 7.93 5.91
C THR A 25 11.42 7.28 4.56
N LEU A 26 10.90 8.06 3.61
CA LEU A 26 10.64 7.58 2.25
C LEU A 26 11.91 7.11 1.53
N GLY A 27 13.05 7.81 1.70
CA GLY A 27 14.33 7.41 1.10
C GLY A 27 14.94 6.13 1.69
N SER A 28 14.58 5.78 2.93
CA SER A 28 15.04 4.52 3.55
C SER A 28 14.40 3.27 2.93
N LEU A 29 13.33 3.45 2.14
CA LEU A 29 12.58 2.36 1.52
C LEU A 29 13.33 1.68 0.36
N GLN A 30 14.31 2.35 -0.27
CA GLN A 30 15.12 1.82 -1.38
C GLN A 30 14.27 1.13 -2.47
N LEU A 31 13.23 1.82 -2.94
CA LEU A 31 12.23 1.25 -3.85
C LEU A 31 12.80 0.90 -5.24
N ASP A 32 13.97 1.44 -5.58
CA ASP A 32 14.71 1.14 -6.82
C ASP A 32 15.48 -0.19 -6.79
N SER A 33 15.59 -0.84 -5.63
CA SER A 33 16.20 -2.18 -5.52
C SER A 33 15.24 -3.27 -6.04
N THR A 34 15.77 -4.46 -6.31
CA THR A 34 15.07 -5.62 -6.90
C THR A 34 13.60 -5.77 -6.48
N GLU A 35 12.72 -6.14 -7.42
CA GLU A 35 11.29 -6.34 -7.19
C GLU A 35 11.01 -7.32 -6.03
N ASP A 36 10.63 -6.78 -4.89
CA ASP A 36 10.35 -7.53 -3.66
C ASP A 36 9.03 -7.03 -3.05
N VAL A 37 8.11 -7.98 -2.80
CA VAL A 37 6.79 -7.76 -2.18
C VAL A 37 6.92 -7.01 -0.86
N PHE A 38 8.02 -7.24 -0.13
CA PHE A 38 8.29 -6.54 1.13
C PHE A 38 8.48 -5.03 0.98
N ARG A 39 8.99 -4.57 -0.17
CA ARG A 39 9.14 -3.14 -0.45
C ARG A 39 7.80 -2.47 -0.68
N SER A 40 6.91 -3.12 -1.44
CA SER A 40 5.53 -2.63 -1.61
C SER A 40 4.75 -2.62 -0.30
N LEU A 41 4.92 -3.64 0.55
CA LEU A 41 4.35 -3.66 1.90
C LEU A 41 4.90 -2.53 2.77
N GLN A 42 6.22 -2.32 2.76
CA GLN A 42 6.87 -1.26 3.53
C GLN A 42 6.40 0.14 3.09
N ALA A 43 6.29 0.36 1.78
CA ALA A 43 5.72 1.59 1.21
C ALA A 43 4.27 1.80 1.69
N ALA A 44 3.44 0.76 1.68
CA ALA A 44 2.06 0.85 2.15
C ALA A 44 1.97 1.21 3.63
N LEU A 45 2.78 0.56 4.49
CA LEU A 45 2.83 0.88 5.92
C LEU A 45 3.37 2.30 6.17
N TYR A 46 4.36 2.74 5.39
CA TYR A 46 4.87 4.11 5.45
C TYR A 46 3.76 5.13 5.17
N CYS A 47 3.02 4.96 4.07
CA CYS A 47 1.93 5.84 3.68
C CYS A 47 0.77 5.79 4.69
N PHE A 48 0.41 4.60 5.17
CA PHE A 48 -0.68 4.40 6.14
C PHE A 48 -0.40 5.11 7.47
N THR A 49 0.86 5.12 7.94
CA THR A 49 1.25 5.73 9.22
C THR A 49 1.43 7.25 9.16
N ARG A 50 1.21 7.90 8.00
CA ARG A 50 1.32 9.35 7.90
C ARG A 50 0.19 10.03 8.66
N SER A 51 0.56 11.05 9.44
CA SER A 51 -0.41 11.97 10.06
C SER A 51 -1.10 12.77 8.97
N ILE A 52 -2.43 12.81 9.03
CA ILE A 52 -3.28 13.54 8.09
C ILE A 52 -4.20 14.42 8.94
N PRO A 53 -4.18 15.76 8.76
CA PRO A 53 -5.10 16.65 9.43
C PRO A 53 -6.54 16.42 8.98
N ASP A 54 -7.48 16.49 9.92
CA ASP A 54 -8.91 16.39 9.63
C ASP A 54 -9.35 17.45 8.61
N GLY A 55 -10.13 17.04 7.62
CA GLY A 55 -10.63 17.89 6.54
C GLY A 55 -9.60 18.18 5.42
N GLN A 56 -8.39 17.61 5.48
CA GLN A 56 -7.38 17.71 4.43
C GLN A 56 -7.03 16.35 3.80
N GLU A 57 -7.86 15.35 4.04
CA GLU A 57 -7.64 13.96 3.62
C GLU A 57 -7.43 13.82 2.11
N PRO A 58 -8.23 14.44 1.22
CA PRO A 58 -8.01 14.31 -0.23
C PRO A 58 -6.65 14.87 -0.67
N ASP A 59 -6.28 16.04 -0.17
CA ASP A 59 -5.02 16.70 -0.57
C ASP A 59 -3.80 15.97 0.00
N TYR A 60 -3.88 15.47 1.24
CA TYR A 60 -2.83 14.65 1.82
C TYR A 60 -2.73 13.28 1.15
N PHE A 61 -3.85 12.68 0.74
CA PHE A 61 -3.82 11.45 -0.06
C PHE A 61 -3.01 11.68 -1.34
N LYS A 62 -3.34 12.73 -2.12
CA LYS A 62 -2.56 13.06 -3.33
C LYS A 62 -1.10 13.26 -3.03
N LYS A 63 -0.78 14.06 -2.01
CA LYS A 63 0.60 14.36 -1.63
C LYS A 63 1.38 13.10 -1.30
N ILE A 64 0.85 12.26 -0.42
CA ILE A 64 1.49 11.01 0.01
C ILE A 64 1.70 10.06 -1.18
N MET A 65 0.67 9.90 -2.02
CA MET A 65 0.74 9.04 -3.19
C MET A 65 1.73 9.57 -4.23
N MET A 66 1.76 10.88 -4.46
CA MET A 66 2.70 11.49 -5.39
C MET A 66 4.15 11.37 -4.90
N ASP A 67 4.39 11.68 -3.62
CA ASP A 67 5.71 11.53 -3.01
C ASP A 67 6.23 10.10 -3.19
N LEU A 68 5.37 9.10 -2.99
CA LEU A 68 5.71 7.69 -3.19
C LEU A 68 6.02 7.36 -4.66
N VAL A 69 5.15 7.75 -5.60
CA VAL A 69 5.34 7.45 -7.03
C VAL A 69 6.63 8.09 -7.56
N LEU A 70 6.97 9.30 -7.09
CA LEU A 70 8.19 10.00 -7.48
C LEU A 70 9.48 9.34 -7.00
N GLN A 71 9.42 8.37 -6.06
CA GLN A 71 10.58 7.58 -5.69
C GLN A 71 11.02 6.58 -6.76
N GLY A 72 10.19 6.27 -7.75
CA GLY A 72 10.54 5.31 -8.79
C GLY A 72 10.41 3.85 -8.35
N GLY A 73 11.29 2.98 -8.89
CA GLY A 73 11.19 1.54 -8.76
C GLY A 73 9.92 0.93 -9.37
N ASN A 74 9.34 -0.06 -8.68
CA ASN A 74 8.03 -0.63 -9.03
C ASN A 74 6.88 0.27 -8.54
N ALA A 75 6.85 1.49 -9.08
CA ALA A 75 5.93 2.55 -8.66
C ALA A 75 4.46 2.14 -8.78
N GLU A 76 4.11 1.33 -9.80
CA GLU A 76 2.75 0.78 -9.96
C GLU A 76 2.36 -0.10 -8.76
N SER A 77 3.17 -1.09 -8.41
CA SER A 77 2.86 -2.03 -7.32
C SER A 77 2.88 -1.33 -5.97
N ASN A 78 3.83 -0.42 -5.77
CA ASN A 78 3.94 0.39 -4.55
C ASN A 78 2.71 1.29 -4.38
N ALA A 79 2.32 2.00 -5.43
CA ALA A 79 1.15 2.88 -5.41
C ALA A 79 -0.15 2.08 -5.25
N THR A 80 -0.27 0.91 -5.88
CA THR A 80 -1.45 0.04 -5.74
C THR A 80 -1.61 -0.41 -4.28
N THR A 81 -0.55 -0.94 -3.68
CA THR A 81 -0.59 -1.45 -2.30
C THR A 81 -0.79 -0.32 -1.29
N ALA A 82 -0.08 0.79 -1.44
CA ALA A 82 -0.20 1.95 -0.56
C ALA A 82 -1.57 2.63 -0.69
N GLY A 83 -2.07 2.78 -1.92
CA GLY A 83 -3.38 3.37 -2.21
C GLY A 83 -4.52 2.53 -1.65
N ALA A 84 -4.44 1.19 -1.74
CA ALA A 84 -5.43 0.30 -1.13
C ALA A 84 -5.47 0.45 0.39
N LEU A 85 -4.31 0.39 1.05
CA LEU A 85 -4.25 0.45 2.52
C LEU A 85 -4.60 1.85 3.06
N LEU A 86 -4.08 2.91 2.44
CA LEU A 86 -4.38 4.28 2.83
C LEU A 86 -5.84 4.65 2.51
N GLY A 87 -6.36 4.23 1.36
CA GLY A 87 -7.75 4.45 0.97
C GLY A 87 -8.73 3.76 1.90
N ALA A 88 -8.44 2.51 2.31
CA ALA A 88 -9.23 1.81 3.33
C ALA A 88 -9.23 2.53 4.69
N ARG A 89 -8.13 3.20 5.05
CA ARG A 89 -8.03 4.01 6.28
C ARG A 89 -8.91 5.27 6.24
N LEU A 90 -8.91 5.96 5.10
CA LEU A 90 -9.59 7.25 4.95
C LEU A 90 -11.07 7.11 4.58
N GLY A 91 -11.41 6.04 3.88
CA GLY A 91 -12.75 5.82 3.32
C GLY A 91 -12.94 6.47 1.96
N TYR A 92 -13.85 5.91 1.18
CA TYR A 92 -14.10 6.30 -0.22
C TYR A 92 -14.43 7.79 -0.38
N SER A 93 -15.23 8.37 0.53
CA SER A 93 -15.63 9.78 0.46
C SER A 93 -14.49 10.78 0.70
N GLN A 94 -13.35 10.32 1.21
CA GLN A 94 -12.17 11.14 1.49
C GLN A 94 -11.10 11.02 0.41
N LEU A 95 -11.36 10.24 -0.65
CA LEU A 95 -10.47 10.14 -1.79
C LEU A 95 -10.65 11.35 -2.73
N PRO A 96 -9.61 11.75 -3.48
CA PRO A 96 -9.74 12.80 -4.48
C PRO A 96 -10.71 12.42 -5.61
N THR A 97 -11.83 13.13 -5.70
CA THR A 97 -12.88 12.87 -6.70
C THR A 97 -12.34 12.86 -8.12
N GLU A 98 -11.44 13.78 -8.46
CA GLU A 98 -10.87 13.87 -9.80
C GLU A 98 -9.96 12.68 -10.15
N TRP A 99 -9.36 12.00 -9.16
CA TRP A 99 -8.56 10.80 -9.39
C TRP A 99 -9.44 9.56 -9.50
N VAL A 100 -10.49 9.48 -8.68
CA VAL A 100 -11.45 8.37 -8.72
C VAL A 100 -12.19 8.35 -10.05
N VAL A 101 -12.81 9.47 -10.44
CA VAL A 101 -13.55 9.60 -11.71
C VAL A 101 -12.60 9.58 -12.91
N GLY A 102 -11.36 10.05 -12.74
CA GLY A 102 -10.32 10.01 -13.78
C GLY A 102 -9.75 8.63 -14.07
N MET A 103 -10.06 7.62 -13.25
CA MET A 103 -9.52 6.27 -13.41
C MET A 103 -10.17 5.55 -14.61
N LYS A 104 -9.34 4.86 -15.38
CA LYS A 104 -9.84 4.01 -16.48
C LYS A 104 -10.71 2.89 -15.89
N ARG A 105 -11.90 2.71 -16.48
CA ARG A 105 -12.88 1.69 -16.07
C ARG A 105 -13.35 1.85 -14.61
N TRP A 106 -13.45 3.09 -14.11
CA TRP A 106 -13.93 3.36 -12.76
C TRP A 106 -15.32 2.75 -12.50
N GLU A 107 -16.27 2.89 -13.44
CA GLU A 107 -17.63 2.31 -13.34
C GLU A 107 -17.58 0.79 -13.12
N TRP A 108 -16.76 0.08 -13.91
CA TRP A 108 -16.58 -1.36 -13.75
C TRP A 108 -16.00 -1.72 -12.38
N LEU A 109 -15.09 -0.91 -11.82
CA LEU A 109 -14.53 -1.18 -10.51
C LEU A 109 -15.57 -0.94 -9.40
N GLU A 110 -16.36 0.13 -9.51
CA GLU A 110 -17.47 0.39 -8.57
C GLU A 110 -18.46 -0.77 -8.56
N ASP A 111 -18.90 -1.24 -9.73
CA ASP A 111 -19.80 -2.40 -9.83
C ASP A 111 -19.24 -3.62 -9.07
N ARG A 112 -17.93 -3.87 -9.18
CA ARG A 112 -17.26 -4.99 -8.47
C ARG A 112 -17.16 -4.78 -6.98
N VAL A 113 -16.99 -3.54 -6.53
CA VAL A 113 -16.96 -3.20 -5.11
C VAL A 113 -18.36 -3.40 -4.52
N ASP A 114 -19.41 -2.96 -5.22
CA ASP A 114 -20.80 -3.14 -4.80
C ASP A 114 -21.19 -4.63 -4.74
N GLU A 115 -20.82 -5.41 -5.76
CA GLU A 115 -20.99 -6.87 -5.76
C GLU A 115 -20.28 -7.53 -4.56
N PHE A 116 -19.08 -7.08 -4.23
CA PHE A 116 -18.31 -7.61 -3.10
C PHE A 116 -18.92 -7.23 -1.75
N ILE A 117 -19.38 -5.99 -1.58
CA ILE A 117 -20.05 -5.51 -0.37
C ILE A 117 -21.33 -6.30 -0.13
N ALA A 118 -22.10 -6.61 -1.18
CA ALA A 118 -23.34 -7.38 -1.08
C ALA A 118 -23.16 -8.84 -0.62
N LEU A 119 -21.93 -9.34 -0.49
CA LEU A 119 -21.63 -10.66 0.07
C LEU A 119 -21.68 -10.70 1.61
N PHE A 120 -21.67 -9.56 2.27
CA PHE A 120 -21.61 -9.41 3.73
C PHE A 120 -22.83 -8.68 4.28
#